data_AF-A0A423Q0Z9-F1
#
_entry.id   AF-A0A423Q0Z9-F1
#
_cell.length_a   1.000
_cell.length_b   1.000
_cell.length_c   1.000
_cell.angle_alpha   90.00
_cell.angle_beta   90.00
_cell.angle_gamma   90.00
#
_symmetry.space_group_name_H-M   'P 1'
#
loop_
_entity.id
_entity.type
_entity.pdbx_description
1 polymer ?
#
loop_
_entity_poly.entity_id
_entity_poly.type
_entity_poly.pdbx_seq_one_letter_code
_entity_poly.pdbx_strand_id
1 'polypeptide(L)'
;MLSGISIWQLLIVLAIVLLLFGSKRLRNLGPDLGSALKGFRSAIKDEDKDKDKTEDDDDPQVVEHANRDRADSETHDRQRSNTPRD
;
A
#
# COMPACT_ATOMS: atom_id res chain seq x y z
N MET A 1 -11.26 -35.01 -13.52
CA MET A 1 -11.36 -35.31 -12.07
C MET A 1 -10.78 -34.20 -11.17
N LEU A 2 -10.39 -33.03 -11.69
CA LEU A 2 -9.83 -31.92 -10.88
C LEU A 2 -10.71 -30.67 -10.82
N SER A 3 -11.90 -30.69 -11.44
CA SER A 3 -12.78 -29.52 -11.59
C SER A 3 -13.70 -29.27 -10.38
N GLY A 4 -13.35 -29.77 -9.19
CA GLY A 4 -14.25 -29.89 -8.04
C GLY A 4 -14.04 -28.89 -6.90
N ILE A 5 -13.00 -28.04 -6.96
CA ILE A 5 -12.83 -26.99 -5.94
C ILE A 5 -13.75 -25.82 -6.33
N SER A 6 -15.00 -25.90 -5.88
CA SER A 6 -15.92 -24.79 -6.05
C SER A 6 -15.50 -23.61 -5.16
N ILE A 7 -15.63 -22.40 -5.71
CA ILE A 7 -15.32 -21.14 -5.04
C ILE A 7 -16.06 -21.00 -3.69
N TRP A 8 -17.24 -21.60 -3.58
CA TRP A 8 -18.03 -21.62 -2.35
C TRP A 8 -17.35 -22.33 -1.18
N GLN A 9 -16.63 -23.42 -1.42
CA GLN A 9 -15.88 -24.14 -0.39
C GLN A 9 -14.68 -23.32 0.08
N LEU A 10 -13.98 -22.65 -0.85
CA LEU A 10 -12.89 -21.73 -0.53
C LEU A 10 -13.35 -20.58 0.37
N LEU A 11 -14.52 -19.99 0.11
CA LEU A 11 -15.08 -18.93 0.96
C LEU A 11 -15.40 -19.42 2.38
N ILE A 12 -15.97 -20.62 2.51
CA ILE A 12 -16.28 -21.23 3.81
C ILE A 12 -14.99 -21.51 4.60
N VAL A 13 -13.96 -22.07 3.95
CA VAL A 13 -12.67 -22.31 4.60
C VAL A 13 -12.01 -20.99 5.01
N LEU A 14 -12.04 -19.98 4.14
CA LEU A 14 -11.52 -18.65 4.44
C LEU A 14 -12.20 -18.03 5.66
N ALA A 15 -13.53 -18.16 5.78
CA ALA A 15 -14.28 -17.65 6.93
C ALA A 15 -13.81 -18.30 8.24
N ILE A 16 -13.58 -19.62 8.25
CA ILE A 16 -13.08 -20.34 9.43
C ILE A 16 -11.67 -19.86 9.80
N VAL A 17 -10.78 -19.73 8.81
CA VAL A 17 -9.41 -19.21 9.02
C VAL A 17 -9.46 -17.79 9.60
N LEU A 18 -10.33 -16.91 9.08
CA LEU A 18 -10.52 -15.56 9.60
C LEU A 18 -11.03 -15.54 11.05
N LEU A 19 -11.88 -16.49 11.46
CA LEU A 19 -12.33 -16.61 12.84
C LEU A 19 -11.21 -17.11 13.76
N LEU A 20 -10.41 -18.08 13.32
CA LEU A 20 -9.32 -18.67 14.12
C LEU A 20 -8.15 -17.69 14.31
N PHE A 21 -7.71 -17.06 13.22
CA PHE A 21 -6.60 -16.10 13.26
C PHE A 21 -7.05 -14.71 13.70
N GLY A 22 -8.35 -14.41 13.57
CA GLY A 22 -8.92 -13.08 13.75
C GLY A 22 -8.56 -12.13 12.59
N SER A 23 -9.49 -11.24 12.22
CA SER A 23 -9.28 -10.24 11.17
C SER A 23 -8.12 -9.28 11.45
N LYS A 24 -7.76 -9.09 12.73
CA LYS A 24 -6.66 -8.20 13.16
C LYS A 24 -5.28 -8.72 12.74
N ARG A 25 -5.05 -10.04 12.76
CA ARG A 25 -3.78 -10.63 12.33
C ARG A 25 -3.64 -10.58 10.81
N LEU A 26 -4.72 -10.90 10.07
CA LEU A 26 -4.72 -10.78 8.62
C LEU A 26 -4.58 -9.33 8.14
N ARG A 27 -5.16 -8.34 8.84
CA ARG A 27 -5.02 -6.94 8.45
C ARG A 27 -3.62 -6.38 8.70
N ASN A 28 -2.89 -6.94 9.67
CA ASN A 28 -1.51 -6.54 9.93
C ASN A 28 -0.52 -7.19 8.95
N LEU A 29 -0.78 -8.41 8.49
CA LEU A 29 0.08 -9.13 7.52
C LEU A 29 -0.36 -8.96 6.06
N GLY A 30 -1.60 -8.52 5.83
CA GLY A 30 -2.21 -8.35 4.52
C GLY A 30 -1.55 -7.28 3.66
N PRO A 31 -1.15 -6.10 4.19
CA PRO A 31 -0.46 -5.07 3.42
C PRO A 31 0.89 -5.55 2.85
N ASP A 32 1.67 -6.29 3.64
CA ASP A 32 2.99 -6.78 3.24
C ASP A 32 2.86 -7.87 2.15
N LEU A 33 1.99 -8.86 2.38
CA LEU A 33 1.73 -9.93 1.42
C LEU A 33 1.00 -9.41 0.17
N GLY A 34 0.08 -8.47 0.35
CA GLY A 34 -0.68 -7.85 -0.73
C GLY A 34 0.21 -7.00 -1.62
N SER A 35 1.19 -6.29 -1.06
CA SER A 35 2.16 -5.51 -1.85
C SER A 35 3.08 -6.40 -2.66
N ALA A 36 3.55 -7.53 -2.10
CA ALA A 36 4.32 -8.53 -2.83
C ALA A 36 3.51 -9.18 -3.97
N LEU A 37 2.24 -9.51 -3.71
CA LEU A 37 1.36 -10.12 -4.71
C LEU A 37 0.86 -9.11 -5.77
N LYS A 38 0.81 -7.81 -5.46
CA LYS A 38 0.41 -6.74 -6.40
C LYS A 38 1.35 -6.70 -7.61
N GLY A 39 2.67 -6.78 -7.40
CA GLY A 39 3.65 -6.84 -8.50
C GLY A 39 3.47 -8.07 -9.39
N PHE A 40 3.18 -9.23 -8.79
CA PHE A 40 2.89 -10.46 -9.54
C PHE A 40 1.60 -10.35 -10.35
N ARG A 41 0.53 -9.77 -9.77
CA ARG A 41 -0.74 -9.57 -10.49
C ARG A 41 -0.61 -8.56 -11.62
N SER A 42 0.19 -7.51 -11.46
CA SER A 42 0.50 -6.56 -12.52
C SER A 42 1.29 -7.25 -13.65
N ALA A 43 2.37 -7.96 -13.33
CA ALA A 43 3.18 -8.65 -14.34
C ALA A 43 2.38 -9.66 -15.17
N ILE A 44 1.52 -10.47 -14.54
CA ILE A 44 0.64 -11.41 -15.27
C ILE A 44 -0.37 -10.67 -16.15
N LYS A 45 -0.92 -9.56 -15.66
CA LYS A 45 -1.92 -8.78 -16.38
C LYS A 45 -1.29 -8.01 -17.56
N ASP A 46 -0.02 -7.62 -17.43
CA ASP A 46 0.75 -7.00 -18.51
C ASP A 46 1.16 -8.06 -19.55
N GLU A 47 1.53 -9.29 -19.16
CA GLU A 47 1.75 -10.42 -20.09
C GLU A 47 0.46 -10.82 -20.85
N ASP A 48 -0.70 -10.76 -20.20
CA ASP A 48 -2.00 -11.00 -20.87
C ASP A 48 -2.39 -9.86 -21.82
N LYS A 49 -1.89 -8.63 -21.57
CA LYS A 49 -2.09 -7.46 -22.43
C LYS A 49 -1.06 -7.35 -23.57
N ASP A 50 0.15 -7.84 -23.39
CA ASP A 50 1.21 -7.90 -24.42
C ASP A 50 0.88 -8.89 -25.55
N LYS A 51 -0.11 -9.77 -25.34
CA LYS A 51 -0.70 -10.57 -26.42
C LYS A 51 -1.71 -9.80 -27.28
N ASP A 52 -2.06 -8.56 -26.91
CA ASP A 52 -3.06 -7.76 -27.63
C ASP A 52 -2.67 -6.28 -27.89
N LYS A 53 -1.66 -5.69 -27.24
CA LYS A 53 -1.27 -4.28 -27.48
C LYS A 53 0.21 -4.00 -27.26
N THR A 54 0.93 -3.80 -28.36
CA THR A 54 2.03 -2.84 -28.42
C THR A 54 1.44 -1.43 -28.19
N GLU A 55 2.19 -0.57 -27.47
CA GLU A 55 1.91 0.87 -27.18
C GLU A 55 1.07 1.14 -25.92
N ASP A 56 1.71 1.54 -24.80
CA ASP A 56 1.92 2.95 -24.40
C ASP A 56 2.43 3.02 -22.94
N ASP A 57 3.54 3.74 -22.74
CA ASP A 57 4.08 4.16 -21.44
C ASP A 57 3.09 5.09 -20.73
N ASP A 58 2.82 4.90 -19.44
CA ASP A 58 2.57 6.05 -18.55
C ASP A 58 2.73 5.69 -17.06
N ASP A 59 3.75 6.33 -16.48
CA ASP A 59 4.06 6.43 -15.06
C ASP A 59 2.96 7.22 -14.33
N PRO A 60 2.56 6.79 -13.12
CA PRO A 60 2.13 7.77 -12.15
C PRO A 60 2.91 7.60 -10.85
N GLN A 61 3.97 8.41 -10.73
CA GLN A 61 4.29 9.10 -9.49
C GLN A 61 3.02 9.69 -8.86
N VAL A 62 2.54 9.10 -7.77
CA VAL A 62 1.79 9.80 -6.71
C VAL A 62 1.68 8.93 -5.48
N VAL A 63 2.56 9.17 -4.50
CA VAL A 63 2.19 9.13 -3.08
C VAL A 63 3.09 10.12 -2.33
N GLU A 64 2.84 11.40 -2.58
CA GLU A 64 2.93 12.42 -1.54
C GLU A 64 1.80 12.15 -0.53
N HIS A 65 2.02 12.54 0.73
CA HIS A 65 1.14 12.48 1.91
C HIS A 65 1.47 11.36 2.92
N ALA A 66 2.33 11.70 3.89
CA ALA A 66 1.93 11.79 5.30
C ALA A 66 3.18 11.87 6.20
N ASN A 67 3.78 13.06 6.34
CA ASN A 67 4.51 13.37 7.57
C ASN A 67 4.53 14.88 7.82
N ARG A 68 3.41 15.40 8.34
CA ARG A 68 3.37 16.67 9.08
C ARG A 68 3.00 16.33 10.51
N ASP A 69 3.89 15.59 11.18
CA ASP A 69 3.88 15.55 12.64
C ASP A 69 4.45 16.86 13.17
N ARG A 70 3.54 17.56 13.85
CA ARG A 70 3.78 18.71 14.70
C ARG A 70 4.53 18.22 15.93
N ALA A 71 5.76 18.67 16.13
CA ALA A 71 6.34 18.91 17.45
C ALA A 71 7.70 19.57 17.26
N ASP A 72 8.05 20.46 18.19
CA ASP A 72 9.40 20.97 18.42
C ASP A 72 9.93 22.05 17.46
N SER A 73 9.44 23.27 17.64
CA SER A 73 10.33 24.44 17.62
C SER A 73 9.70 25.65 18.32
N GLU A 74 9.23 25.47 19.56
CA GLU A 74 9.03 26.58 20.48
C GLU A 74 9.88 26.31 21.73
N THR A 75 11.15 26.70 21.68
CA THR A 75 11.93 27.13 22.84
C THR A 75 13.33 27.52 22.38
N HIS A 76 13.75 28.74 22.80
CA HIS A 76 15.16 29.16 22.91
C HIS A 76 15.92 29.35 21.58
N ASP A 77 16.71 30.37 21.32
CA ASP A 77 17.31 31.41 22.15
C ASP A 77 18.08 32.34 21.18
N ARG A 78 18.34 33.56 21.61
CA ARG A 78 19.42 34.44 21.13
C ARG A 78 19.36 35.05 19.71
N GLN A 79 18.93 36.31 19.70
CA GLN A 79 19.88 37.42 19.56
C GLN A 79 20.58 37.61 18.21
N ARG A 80 19.98 38.43 17.33
CA ARG A 80 20.69 39.47 16.56
C ARG A 80 19.74 40.14 15.56
N SER A 81 19.33 41.38 15.86
CA SER A 81 19.29 42.45 14.86
C SER A 81 18.89 43.79 15.51
N ASN A 82 19.89 44.43 16.12
CA ASN A 82 20.16 45.88 16.07
C ASN A 82 19.66 46.51 14.74
N THR A 83 19.14 47.73 14.58
CA THR A 83 19.02 48.98 15.35
C THR A 83 18.02 49.86 14.57
N PRO A 84 17.15 50.68 15.19
CA PRO A 84 16.34 51.68 14.48
C PRO A 84 17.24 52.80 13.92
N ARG A 85 17.16 53.08 12.62
CA ARG A 85 17.81 54.22 11.99
C ARG A 85 16.89 55.43 12.13
N ASP A 86 17.41 56.48 12.77
CA ASP A 86 16.90 57.85 12.73
C ASP A 86 16.93 58.43 11.30
#